data_AF-A0A9P4NFP2-F1
#
_entry.id   AF-A0A9P4NFP2-F1
#
_cell.length_a   1.000
_cell.length_b   1.000
_cell.length_c   1.000
_cell.angle_alpha   90.00
_cell.angle_beta   90.00
_cell.angle_gamma   90.00
#
_symmetry.space_group_name_H-M   'P 1'
#
loop_
_entity.id
_entity.type
_entity.pdbx_description
1 polymer ?
#
loop_
_entity_poly.entity_id
_entity_poly.type
_entity_poly.pdbx_seq_one_letter_code
_entity_poly.pdbx_strand_id
1 'polypeptide(L)'
;MHFFRTTIVALILAFQSRAAEEPAHGEAESKEMGPVAFMWPSDRVWSEKTDNAPPCGSAAQPGNRTNFPLMRGAVALVIQDESWNVEVAVAYGNNPVSESDFSGIRGMRADEVNEGHVCYALPESPRAVTDGSNATIQLKYTSDFGTDKNQTFYACADITYVDSAAFTTPIPCFNVTSEEFVTPKESGSVSVHRHWNVALAAILGLAAVVAAAVL
;
A
#
# COMPACT_ATOMS: atom_id res chain seq x y z
N MET A 1 -29.36 -34.80 64.64
CA MET A 1 -28.13 -33.99 64.69
C MET A 1 -27.41 -34.16 63.36
N HIS A 2 -27.66 -33.28 62.38
CA HIS A 2 -27.01 -33.31 61.08
C HIS A 2 -26.25 -32.01 60.84
N PHE A 3 -24.93 -32.15 60.68
CA PHE A 3 -24.00 -31.08 60.34
C PHE A 3 -24.13 -30.74 58.85
N PHE A 4 -24.46 -29.48 58.54
CA PHE A 4 -24.36 -28.93 57.20
C PHE A 4 -22.88 -28.56 56.92
N ARG A 5 -22.29 -29.15 55.89
CA ARG A 5 -21.03 -28.68 55.29
C ARG A 5 -21.36 -28.00 53.97
N THR A 6 -21.28 -26.67 53.94
CA THR A 6 -21.34 -25.87 52.71
C THR A 6 -19.94 -25.66 52.17
N THR A 7 -19.66 -26.24 51.01
CA THR A 7 -18.43 -26.00 50.24
C THR A 7 -18.73 -24.90 49.21
N ILE A 8 -18.04 -23.77 49.29
CA ILE A 8 -18.15 -22.67 48.32
C ILE A 8 -17.22 -22.98 47.16
N VAL A 9 -17.76 -23.11 45.95
CA VAL A 9 -17.00 -23.21 44.69
C VAL A 9 -16.96 -21.81 44.07
N ALA A 10 -15.77 -21.22 43.97
CA ALA A 10 -15.57 -19.94 43.29
C ALA A 10 -15.31 -20.18 41.79
N LEU A 11 -16.21 -19.68 40.94
CA LEU A 11 -16.03 -19.65 39.48
C LEU A 11 -15.23 -18.40 39.09
N ILE A 12 -14.03 -18.58 38.56
CA ILE A 12 -13.21 -17.49 37.99
C ILE A 12 -13.57 -17.38 36.50
N LEU A 13 -14.27 -16.30 36.13
CA LEU A 13 -14.49 -15.93 34.73
C LEU A 13 -13.24 -15.22 34.19
N ALA A 14 -12.48 -15.89 33.32
CA ALA A 14 -11.40 -15.27 32.58
C ALA A 14 -11.99 -14.40 31.47
N PHE A 15 -11.98 -13.08 31.64
CA PHE A 15 -12.17 -12.13 30.55
C PHE A 15 -10.93 -12.18 29.65
N GLN A 16 -11.03 -12.83 28.49
CA GLN A 16 -10.01 -12.70 27.46
C GLN A 16 -10.28 -11.40 26.68
N SER A 17 -9.47 -10.38 26.95
CA SER A 17 -9.41 -9.16 26.13
C SER A 17 -8.78 -9.49 24.78
N ARG A 18 -9.61 -9.46 23.72
CA ARG A 18 -9.14 -9.55 22.33
C ARG A 18 -8.55 -8.19 21.97
N ALA A 19 -7.23 -8.11 21.83
CA ALA A 19 -6.60 -6.95 21.22
C ALA A 19 -7.07 -6.89 19.76
N ALA A 20 -7.66 -5.77 19.35
CA ALA A 20 -7.85 -5.48 17.94
C ALA A 20 -6.48 -5.11 17.39
N GLU A 21 -5.93 -5.95 16.51
CA GLU A 21 -4.78 -5.55 15.70
C GLU A 21 -5.27 -4.44 14.77
N GLU A 22 -4.66 -3.25 14.86
CA GLU A 22 -4.84 -2.24 13.82
C GLU A 22 -4.23 -2.80 12.53
N PRO A 23 -4.91 -2.64 11.37
CA PRO A 23 -4.37 -3.08 10.10
C PRO A 23 -2.99 -2.47 9.91
N ALA A 24 -2.00 -3.28 9.54
CA ALA A 24 -0.72 -2.75 9.11
C ALA A 24 -0.98 -1.73 7.98
N HIS A 25 -0.26 -0.61 7.98
CA HIS A 25 -0.39 0.42 6.95
C HIS A 25 -0.33 -0.25 5.56
N GLY A 26 -1.39 -0.10 4.75
CA GLY A 26 -1.46 -0.63 3.37
C GLY A 26 -2.24 -1.93 3.17
N GLU A 27 -2.71 -2.63 4.23
CA GLU A 27 -3.40 -3.93 4.09
C GLU A 27 -4.77 -3.87 3.37
N ALA A 28 -5.38 -2.68 3.32
CA ALA A 28 -6.60 -2.46 2.53
C ALA A 28 -6.29 -2.29 1.04
N GLU A 29 -5.24 -1.52 0.73
CA GLU A 29 -4.81 -1.24 -0.66
C GLU A 29 -4.25 -2.49 -1.34
N SER A 30 -3.62 -3.39 -0.59
CA SER A 30 -3.07 -4.64 -1.14
C SER A 30 -4.13 -5.61 -1.68
N LYS A 31 -5.40 -5.40 -1.34
CA LYS A 31 -6.53 -6.19 -1.85
C LYS A 31 -7.07 -5.66 -3.17
N GLU A 32 -6.60 -4.49 -3.62
CA GLU A 32 -7.12 -3.78 -4.79
C GLU A 32 -6.09 -3.67 -5.93
N MET A 33 -4.94 -4.34 -5.81
CA MET A 33 -3.91 -4.37 -6.84
C MET A 33 -3.23 -5.74 -6.98
N GLY A 34 -2.63 -5.95 -8.16
CA GLY A 34 -1.72 -7.06 -8.41
C GLY A 34 -0.33 -6.85 -7.78
N PRO A 35 0.64 -7.73 -8.06
CA PRO A 35 1.97 -7.69 -7.41
C PRO A 35 2.69 -6.35 -7.57
N VAL A 36 2.54 -5.74 -8.75
CA VAL A 36 3.03 -4.40 -9.06
C VAL A 36 1.92 -3.58 -9.73
N ALA A 37 1.75 -2.34 -9.28
CA ALA A 37 0.82 -1.38 -9.86
C ALA A 37 1.48 -0.01 -10.05
N PHE A 38 0.93 0.80 -10.94
CA PHE A 38 1.29 2.20 -11.04
C PHE A 38 0.64 2.99 -9.90
N MET A 39 1.49 3.55 -9.04
CA MET A 39 1.10 4.66 -8.16
C MET A 39 0.87 5.93 -8.99
N TRP A 40 1.71 6.13 -10.02
CA TRP A 40 1.60 7.24 -10.95
C TRP A 40 2.26 6.91 -12.31
N PRO A 41 1.63 7.26 -13.45
CA PRO A 41 0.26 7.75 -13.59
C PRO A 41 -0.76 6.69 -13.16
N SER A 42 -2.01 7.09 -12.88
CA SER A 42 -3.01 6.13 -12.37
C SER A 42 -3.25 5.00 -13.36
N ASP A 43 -3.37 3.79 -12.81
CA ASP A 43 -3.71 2.59 -13.55
C ASP A 43 -5.15 2.59 -14.05
N ARG A 44 -5.38 1.81 -15.12
CA ARG A 44 -6.70 1.27 -15.41
C ARG A 44 -7.12 0.35 -14.28
N VAL A 45 -8.44 0.27 -14.04
CA VAL A 45 -9.00 -0.56 -12.97
C VAL A 45 -8.45 -2.00 -13.04
N TRP A 46 -7.90 -2.46 -11.92
CA TRP A 46 -7.36 -3.80 -11.77
C TRP A 46 -8.48 -4.81 -11.48
N SER A 47 -8.24 -6.07 -11.87
CA SER A 47 -8.96 -7.21 -11.30
C SER A 47 -8.13 -8.49 -11.45
N GLU A 48 -8.15 -9.35 -10.43
CA GLU A 48 -7.50 -10.68 -10.44
C GLU A 48 -7.91 -11.53 -11.64
N LYS A 49 -9.13 -11.32 -12.18
CA LYS A 49 -9.59 -12.09 -13.34
C LYS A 49 -8.86 -11.71 -14.63
N THR A 50 -8.33 -10.49 -14.72
CA THR A 50 -7.84 -9.92 -15.97
C THR A 50 -6.37 -9.55 -15.95
N ASP A 51 -5.72 -9.48 -14.81
CA ASP A 51 -4.35 -8.97 -14.66
C ASP A 51 -3.29 -9.81 -15.39
N ASN A 52 -3.55 -11.10 -15.66
CA ASN A 52 -2.71 -11.91 -16.56
C ASN A 52 -3.08 -11.82 -18.05
N ALA A 53 -4.08 -11.02 -18.41
CA ALA A 53 -4.55 -10.89 -19.79
C ALA A 53 -3.90 -9.68 -20.50
N PRO A 54 -3.16 -9.89 -21.61
CA PRO A 54 -2.57 -8.80 -22.35
C PRO A 54 -3.64 -7.95 -23.09
N PRO A 55 -3.33 -6.68 -23.41
CA PRO A 55 -2.07 -6.00 -23.09
C PRO A 55 -2.09 -5.29 -21.73
N CYS A 56 -3.26 -5.05 -21.14
CA CYS A 56 -3.39 -4.09 -20.04
C CYS A 56 -3.82 -4.67 -18.70
N GLY A 57 -4.02 -5.99 -18.60
CA GLY A 57 -4.43 -6.60 -17.35
C GLY A 57 -5.83 -6.19 -16.89
N SER A 58 -6.63 -5.57 -17.77
CA SER A 58 -7.86 -4.88 -17.42
C SER A 58 -8.89 -5.02 -18.53
N ALA A 59 -10.17 -5.14 -18.15
CA ALA A 59 -11.29 -5.06 -19.08
C ALA A 59 -11.61 -3.61 -19.51
N ALA A 60 -11.03 -2.60 -18.84
CA ALA A 60 -11.29 -1.21 -19.14
C ALA A 60 -10.59 -0.75 -20.43
N GLN A 61 -11.33 0.02 -21.22
CA GLN A 61 -10.79 0.81 -22.32
C GLN A 61 -10.10 2.07 -21.78
N PRO A 62 -9.26 2.75 -22.60
CA PRO A 62 -8.69 4.02 -22.20
C PRO A 62 -9.77 5.01 -21.75
N GLY A 63 -9.62 5.49 -20.52
CA GLY A 63 -10.58 6.39 -19.87
C GLY A 63 -10.01 7.79 -19.67
N ASN A 64 -10.05 8.26 -18.42
CA ASN A 64 -9.41 9.52 -18.05
C ASN A 64 -7.89 9.39 -18.17
N ARG A 65 -7.29 10.30 -18.94
CA ARG A 65 -5.86 10.33 -19.20
C ARG A 65 -5.16 11.26 -18.22
N THR A 66 -4.02 10.82 -17.69
CA THR A 66 -3.17 11.64 -16.84
C THR A 66 -2.31 12.56 -17.70
N ASN A 67 -2.25 13.84 -17.39
CA ASN A 67 -1.29 14.74 -18.02
C ASN A 67 0.13 14.27 -17.71
N PHE A 68 0.95 14.07 -18.73
CA PHE A 68 2.30 13.54 -18.60
C PHE A 68 3.28 14.46 -19.33
N PRO A 69 4.37 14.93 -18.70
CA PRO A 69 5.23 15.93 -19.33
C PRO A 69 6.03 15.33 -20.51
N LEU A 70 6.18 16.08 -21.60
CA LEU A 70 7.01 15.70 -22.75
C LEU A 70 8.48 15.42 -22.38
N MET A 71 8.99 16.12 -21.35
CA MET A 71 10.36 15.99 -20.84
C MET A 71 10.35 15.69 -19.35
N ARG A 72 11.31 14.89 -18.90
CA ARG A 72 11.57 14.59 -17.47
C ARG A 72 10.35 13.97 -16.75
N GLY A 73 9.54 13.21 -17.48
CA GLY A 73 8.50 12.38 -16.89
C GLY A 73 9.09 11.20 -16.12
N ALA A 74 8.26 10.55 -15.30
CA ALA A 74 8.63 9.36 -14.54
C ALA A 74 7.40 8.47 -14.35
N VAL A 75 7.62 7.20 -14.02
CA VAL A 75 6.56 6.33 -13.50
C VAL A 75 6.92 5.97 -12.07
N ALA A 76 5.92 5.96 -11.20
CA ALA A 76 6.06 5.55 -9.81
C ALA A 76 5.22 4.29 -9.61
N LEU A 77 5.84 3.24 -9.09
CA LEU A 77 5.25 1.93 -8.87
C LEU A 77 5.09 1.66 -7.38
N VAL A 78 4.06 0.89 -7.04
CA VAL A 78 3.95 0.19 -5.77
C VAL A 78 4.20 -1.30 -6.05
N ILE A 79 5.05 -1.93 -5.26
CA ILE A 79 5.36 -3.35 -5.31
C ILE A 79 4.89 -3.94 -3.98
N GLN A 80 3.92 -4.86 -4.02
CA GLN A 80 3.42 -5.53 -2.82
C GLN A 80 3.94 -6.96 -2.67
N ASP A 81 4.55 -7.50 -3.73
CA ASP A 81 5.08 -8.85 -3.79
C ASP A 81 6.26 -8.88 -4.78
N GLU A 82 7.25 -9.71 -4.49
CA GLU A 82 8.44 -9.86 -5.33
C GLU A 82 8.05 -10.11 -6.80
N SER A 83 8.73 -9.42 -7.71
CA SER A 83 8.42 -9.52 -9.14
C SER A 83 9.67 -9.45 -9.98
N TRP A 84 9.67 -10.18 -11.09
CA TRP A 84 10.80 -10.35 -12.00
C TRP A 84 10.48 -9.86 -13.41
N ASN A 85 11.53 -9.62 -14.20
CA ASN A 85 11.44 -9.22 -15.60
C ASN A 85 10.53 -8.00 -15.82
N VAL A 86 10.58 -7.03 -14.90
CA VAL A 86 9.76 -5.83 -14.93
C VAL A 86 10.15 -4.99 -16.13
N GLU A 87 9.20 -4.69 -17.00
CA GLU A 87 9.37 -3.88 -18.20
C GLU A 87 8.32 -2.78 -18.26
N VAL A 88 8.77 -1.56 -18.58
CA VAL A 88 7.88 -0.47 -18.97
C VAL A 88 7.97 -0.25 -20.48
N ALA A 89 6.82 -0.26 -21.13
CA ALA A 89 6.66 -0.02 -22.56
C ALA A 89 5.64 1.10 -22.81
N VAL A 90 5.63 1.64 -24.04
CA VAL A 90 4.68 2.68 -24.43
C VAL A 90 4.08 2.38 -25.80
N ALA A 91 2.78 2.58 -25.92
CA ALA A 91 2.07 2.65 -27.19
C ALA A 91 1.58 4.09 -27.43
N TYR A 92 1.88 4.64 -28.60
CA TYR A 92 1.42 5.98 -28.98
C TYR A 92 0.09 5.90 -29.73
N GLY A 93 -0.85 6.76 -29.37
CA GLY A 93 -2.20 6.78 -29.93
C GLY A 93 -3.29 6.66 -28.88
N ASN A 94 -4.53 6.45 -29.36
CA ASN A 94 -5.72 6.57 -28.52
C ASN A 94 -6.17 5.27 -27.85
N ASN A 95 -5.91 4.11 -28.47
CA ASN A 95 -6.39 2.84 -27.95
C ASN A 95 -5.53 1.67 -28.45
N PRO A 96 -4.42 1.33 -27.77
CA PRO A 96 -3.70 0.10 -28.08
C PRO A 96 -4.55 -1.11 -27.69
N VAL A 97 -4.59 -2.11 -28.57
CA VAL A 97 -5.42 -3.32 -28.42
C VAL A 97 -4.61 -4.61 -28.44
N SER A 98 -3.31 -4.51 -28.71
CA SER A 98 -2.40 -5.66 -28.83
C SER A 98 -1.05 -5.39 -28.19
N GLU A 99 -0.34 -6.44 -27.77
CA GLU A 99 1.04 -6.36 -27.28
C GLU A 99 1.99 -5.71 -28.32
N SER A 100 1.75 -5.94 -29.60
CA SER A 100 2.57 -5.39 -30.68
C SER A 100 2.45 -3.88 -30.85
N ASP A 101 1.45 -3.24 -30.23
CA ASP A 101 1.33 -1.78 -30.23
C ASP A 101 2.36 -1.12 -29.31
N PHE A 102 2.93 -1.88 -28.37
CA PHE A 102 3.84 -1.39 -27.35
C PHE A 102 5.30 -1.54 -27.76
N SER A 103 6.06 -0.46 -27.54
CA SER A 103 7.50 -0.44 -27.71
C SER A 103 8.17 -0.25 -26.35
N GLY A 104 9.05 -1.19 -25.99
CA GLY A 104 9.81 -1.13 -24.75
C GLY A 104 10.64 0.15 -24.65
N ILE A 105 10.64 0.77 -23.47
CA ILE A 105 11.39 1.99 -23.22
C ILE A 105 12.81 1.62 -22.81
N ARG A 106 13.81 2.19 -23.48
CA ARG A 106 15.22 1.91 -23.18
C ARG A 106 15.55 2.28 -21.73
N GLY A 107 16.19 1.36 -21.02
CA GLY A 107 16.60 1.55 -19.63
C GLY A 107 15.49 1.32 -18.60
N MET A 108 14.28 0.99 -19.05
CA MET A 108 13.12 0.74 -18.18
C MET A 108 12.84 -0.76 -18.06
N ARG A 109 13.88 -1.49 -17.65
CA ARG A 109 13.80 -2.90 -17.32
C ARG A 109 14.54 -3.17 -16.03
N ALA A 110 13.95 -3.98 -15.17
CA ALA A 110 14.58 -4.51 -13.97
C ALA A 110 14.41 -6.03 -13.94
N ASP A 111 15.48 -6.74 -13.62
CA ASP A 111 15.44 -8.19 -13.52
C ASP A 111 14.57 -8.64 -12.35
N GLU A 112 14.56 -7.84 -11.27
CA GLU A 112 13.86 -8.11 -10.01
C GLU A 112 13.50 -6.79 -9.30
N VAL A 113 12.36 -6.77 -8.62
CA VAL A 113 11.94 -5.72 -7.69
C VAL A 113 11.34 -6.36 -6.44
N ASN A 114 11.70 -5.82 -5.27
CA ASN A 114 11.18 -6.24 -3.97
C ASN A 114 10.04 -5.33 -3.51
N GLU A 115 9.31 -5.72 -2.46
CA GLU A 115 8.17 -4.92 -1.99
C GLU A 115 8.62 -3.52 -1.56
N GLY A 116 7.77 -2.53 -1.82
CA GLY A 116 8.04 -1.13 -1.56
C GLY A 116 7.60 -0.22 -2.69
N HIS A 117 8.33 0.87 -2.91
CA HIS A 117 8.06 1.82 -3.98
C HIS A 117 9.29 1.99 -4.85
N VAL A 118 9.08 2.03 -6.16
CA VAL A 118 10.14 2.30 -7.13
C VAL A 118 9.67 3.36 -8.11
N CYS A 119 10.51 4.37 -8.32
CA CYS A 119 10.32 5.39 -9.31
C CYS A 119 11.38 5.27 -10.41
N TYR A 120 10.90 5.28 -11.65
CA TYR A 120 11.74 5.25 -12.82
C TYR A 120 11.56 6.51 -13.66
N ALA A 121 12.65 7.24 -13.88
CA ALA A 121 12.66 8.36 -14.81
C ALA A 121 12.54 7.86 -16.26
N LEU A 122 11.60 8.42 -17.00
CA LEU A 122 11.40 8.10 -18.41
C LEU A 122 12.28 9.00 -19.30
N PRO A 123 12.82 8.46 -20.40
CA PRO A 123 13.51 9.27 -21.39
C PRO A 123 12.54 10.28 -22.02
N GLU A 124 13.10 11.30 -22.66
CA GLU A 124 12.32 12.27 -23.43
C GLU A 124 11.48 11.58 -24.51
N SER A 125 10.26 12.07 -24.71
CA SER A 125 9.38 11.53 -25.74
C SER A 125 9.99 11.68 -27.14
N PRO A 126 9.73 10.74 -28.08
CA PRO A 126 10.17 10.88 -29.46
C PRO A 126 9.69 12.19 -30.09
N ARG A 127 10.48 12.77 -31.01
CA ARG A 127 10.19 14.07 -31.64
C ARG A 127 8.83 14.18 -32.33
N ALA A 128 8.21 13.07 -32.71
CA ALA A 128 6.89 13.03 -33.33
C ALA A 128 5.74 13.20 -32.32
N VAL A 129 6.02 13.02 -31.03
CA VAL A 129 5.07 13.24 -29.93
C VAL A 129 5.07 14.72 -29.59
N THR A 130 3.87 15.29 -29.48
CA THR A 130 3.64 16.71 -29.24
C THR A 130 2.62 16.92 -28.12
N ASP A 131 2.48 18.15 -27.65
CA ASP A 131 1.44 18.54 -26.69
C ASP A 131 0.06 18.08 -27.16
N GLY A 132 -0.70 17.43 -26.27
CA GLY A 132 -1.98 16.79 -26.57
C GLY A 132 -1.91 15.37 -27.17
N SER A 133 -0.71 14.84 -27.45
CA SER A 133 -0.57 13.47 -27.97
C SER A 133 -0.96 12.44 -26.91
N ASN A 134 -1.83 11.50 -27.27
CA ASN A 134 -2.23 10.41 -26.39
C ASN A 134 -1.26 9.24 -26.47
N ALA A 135 -1.06 8.57 -25.34
CA ALA A 135 -0.31 7.32 -25.26
C ALA A 135 -0.82 6.46 -24.09
N THR A 136 -0.41 5.20 -24.07
CA THR A 136 -0.63 4.30 -22.95
C THR A 136 0.73 3.73 -22.55
N ILE A 137 1.07 3.87 -21.27
CA ILE A 137 2.24 3.24 -20.67
C ILE A 137 1.80 1.87 -20.18
N GLN A 138 2.54 0.82 -20.55
CA GLN A 138 2.31 -0.54 -20.10
C GLN A 138 3.40 -0.93 -19.10
N LEU A 139 2.98 -1.65 -18.08
CA LEU A 139 3.82 -2.41 -17.19
C LEU A 139 3.60 -3.90 -17.47
N LYS A 140 4.70 -4.65 -17.65
CA LYS A 140 4.70 -6.09 -17.88
C LYS A 140 5.75 -6.73 -16.99
N TYR A 141 5.40 -7.78 -16.25
CA TYR A 141 6.29 -8.43 -15.31
C TYR A 141 5.84 -9.87 -15.04
N THR A 142 6.67 -10.62 -14.31
CA THR A 142 6.34 -11.94 -13.80
C THR A 142 6.36 -11.97 -12.29
N SER A 143 5.43 -12.69 -11.67
CA SER A 143 5.40 -12.95 -10.24
C SER A 143 4.75 -14.31 -10.01
N ASP A 144 4.98 -14.95 -8.86
CA ASP A 144 4.24 -16.13 -8.45
C ASP A 144 3.04 -15.81 -7.56
N PHE A 145 2.80 -14.53 -7.22
CA PHE A 145 1.71 -14.02 -6.40
C PHE A 145 0.38 -14.77 -6.55
N GLY A 146 -0.19 -15.14 -5.40
CA GLY A 146 -1.43 -15.91 -5.31
C GLY A 146 -1.29 -17.38 -5.70
N THR A 147 -0.12 -17.83 -6.16
CA THR A 147 0.15 -19.21 -6.59
C THR A 147 1.61 -19.64 -6.28
N ASP A 148 2.00 -20.86 -6.69
CA ASP A 148 3.42 -21.31 -6.65
C ASP A 148 4.07 -21.27 -8.05
N LYS A 149 3.48 -20.54 -9.00
CA LYS A 149 3.90 -20.53 -10.40
C LYS A 149 4.09 -19.11 -10.89
N ASN A 150 5.22 -18.87 -11.53
CA ASN A 150 5.46 -17.64 -12.26
C ASN A 150 4.43 -17.43 -13.38
N GLN A 151 3.66 -16.35 -13.27
CA GLN A 151 2.68 -15.88 -14.26
C GLN A 151 3.08 -14.50 -14.77
N THR A 152 2.66 -14.15 -15.97
CA THR A 152 2.87 -12.81 -16.52
C THR A 152 1.70 -11.92 -16.17
N PHE A 153 1.99 -10.74 -15.65
CA PHE A 153 1.03 -9.72 -15.27
C PHE A 153 1.19 -8.48 -16.13
N TYR A 154 0.10 -7.73 -16.24
CA TYR A 154 -0.02 -6.55 -17.07
C TYR A 154 -0.74 -5.44 -16.30
N ALA A 155 -0.31 -4.21 -16.51
CA ALA A 155 -1.06 -3.02 -16.10
C ALA A 155 -0.85 -1.91 -17.13
N CYS A 156 -1.80 -0.98 -17.21
CA CYS A 156 -1.73 0.13 -18.15
C CYS A 156 -2.15 1.43 -17.48
N ALA A 157 -1.36 2.48 -17.72
CA ALA A 157 -1.68 3.85 -17.36
C ALA A 157 -1.86 4.69 -18.63
N ASP A 158 -3.01 5.32 -18.78
CA ASP A 158 -3.31 6.16 -19.96
C ASP A 158 -2.90 7.61 -19.72
N ILE A 159 -2.19 8.18 -20.69
CA ILE A 159 -1.64 9.53 -20.58
C ILE A 159 -2.01 10.42 -21.77
N THR A 160 -1.95 11.72 -21.53
CA THR A 160 -1.90 12.75 -22.57
C THR A 160 -0.63 13.56 -22.34
N TYR A 161 0.24 13.60 -23.33
CA TYR A 161 1.45 14.39 -23.25
C TYR A 161 1.12 15.87 -23.16
N VAL A 162 1.78 16.59 -22.26
CA VAL A 162 1.65 18.02 -22.09
C VAL A 162 2.99 18.74 -22.19
N ASP A 163 2.99 20.01 -22.59
CA ASP A 163 4.17 20.86 -22.50
C ASP A 163 4.77 20.81 -21.09
N SER A 164 6.08 20.56 -21.01
CA SER A 164 6.79 20.43 -19.73
C SER A 164 6.77 21.72 -18.93
N ALA A 165 6.68 22.88 -19.58
CA ALA A 165 6.53 24.17 -18.92
C ALA A 165 5.12 24.37 -18.32
N ALA A 166 4.11 23.65 -18.82
CA ALA A 166 2.74 23.68 -18.31
C ALA A 166 2.47 22.58 -17.27
N PHE A 167 3.38 21.63 -17.08
CA PHE A 167 3.22 20.54 -16.12
C PHE A 167 3.63 20.98 -14.71
N THR A 168 2.65 21.07 -13.81
CA THR A 168 2.84 21.50 -12.41
C THR A 168 2.55 20.42 -11.38
N THR A 169 2.11 19.23 -11.82
CA THR A 169 1.74 18.13 -10.92
C THR A 169 2.99 17.48 -10.33
N PRO A 170 3.16 17.46 -8.99
CA PRO A 170 4.25 16.72 -8.38
C PRO A 170 4.09 15.23 -8.66
N ILE A 171 5.13 14.60 -9.21
CA ILE A 171 5.18 13.14 -9.37
C ILE A 171 5.62 12.55 -8.02
N PRO A 172 4.88 11.59 -7.43
CA PRO A 172 5.23 10.96 -6.14
C PRO A 172 6.40 9.99 -6.31
N CYS A 173 7.56 10.51 -6.68
CA CYS A 173 8.73 9.74 -7.06
C CYS A 173 9.66 9.53 -5.86
N PHE A 174 9.66 8.32 -5.31
CA PHE A 174 10.58 7.90 -4.25
C PHE A 174 10.87 6.40 -4.38
N ASN A 175 12.02 5.98 -3.87
CA ASN A 175 12.46 4.59 -3.84
C ASN A 175 12.61 4.17 -2.38
N VAL A 176 12.00 3.05 -2.00
CA VAL A 176 12.11 2.45 -0.65
C VAL A 176 11.75 0.98 -0.73
N THR A 177 12.42 0.13 0.04
CA THR A 177 12.04 -1.28 0.20
C THR A 177 11.32 -1.50 1.52
N SER A 178 10.43 -2.49 1.57
CA SER A 178 9.66 -2.90 2.76
C SER A 178 10.57 -3.17 3.97
N GLU A 179 11.74 -3.77 3.75
CA GLU A 179 12.73 -4.09 4.78
C GLU A 179 13.30 -2.85 5.50
N GLU A 180 13.27 -1.67 4.86
CA GLU A 180 13.75 -0.42 5.45
C GLU A 180 12.74 0.19 6.42
N PHE A 181 11.49 -0.29 6.43
CA PHE A 181 10.47 0.15 7.38
C PHE A 181 10.62 -0.58 8.73
N VAL A 182 11.44 -0.01 9.61
CA VAL A 182 11.41 -0.36 11.03
C VAL A 182 10.17 0.27 11.65
N THR A 183 9.10 -0.52 11.86
CA THR A 183 8.00 -0.09 12.74
C THR A 183 8.60 0.32 14.08
N PRO A 184 8.32 1.53 14.62
CA PRO A 184 8.72 1.86 15.98
C PRO A 184 8.17 0.79 16.91
N LYS A 185 9.05 -0.09 17.39
CA LYS A 185 8.70 -1.04 18.46
C LYS A 185 8.17 -0.17 19.59
N GLU A 186 6.92 -0.40 20.02
CA GLU A 186 6.37 0.28 21.20
C GLU A 186 7.44 0.24 22.28
N SER A 187 8.02 1.41 22.56
CA SER A 187 9.03 1.55 23.57
C SER A 187 8.31 1.28 24.88
N GLY A 188 8.51 0.08 25.41
CA GLY A 188 7.92 -0.34 26.67
C GLY A 188 8.07 0.78 27.69
N SER A 189 6.93 1.22 28.22
CA SER A 189 6.83 2.29 29.20
C SER A 189 7.94 2.18 30.24
N VAL A 190 8.92 3.09 30.19
CA VAL A 190 9.90 3.23 31.26
C VAL A 190 9.13 3.71 32.48
N SER A 191 8.81 2.79 33.38
CA SER A 191 8.24 3.09 34.69
C SER A 191 9.26 3.92 35.46
N VAL A 192 9.07 5.24 35.46
CA VAL A 192 9.85 6.16 36.28
C VAL A 192 9.47 5.92 37.73
N HIS A 193 10.24 5.09 38.44
CA HIS A 193 10.19 4.99 39.90
C HIS A 193 10.61 6.34 40.51
N ARG A 194 9.63 7.22 40.76
CA ARG A 194 9.80 8.39 41.62
C ARG A 194 9.99 7.89 43.05
N HIS A 195 11.23 8.00 43.56
CA HIS A 195 11.52 7.89 44.98
C HIS A 195 10.86 9.08 45.71
N TRP A 196 9.82 8.82 46.50
CA TRP A 196 9.24 9.79 47.42
C TRP A 196 9.82 9.57 48.81
N ASN A 197 10.47 10.61 49.35
CA ASN A 197 10.87 10.67 50.75
C ASN A 197 9.61 10.71 51.63
N VAL A 198 9.52 9.76 52.55
CA VAL A 198 8.44 9.67 53.55
C VAL A 198 8.69 10.73 54.62
N ALA A 199 7.80 11.73 54.68
CA ALA A 199 7.63 12.58 55.86
C ALA A 199 6.24 12.32 56.43
N LEU A 200 6.24 11.78 57.66
CA LEU A 200 5.08 11.50 58.50
C LEU A 200 4.26 12.76 58.79
N ALA A 201 2.94 12.67 58.66
CA ALA A 201 2.00 13.45 59.48
C ALA A 201 0.67 12.68 59.60
N ALA A 202 0.37 12.27 60.83
CA ALA A 202 -0.86 11.59 61.23
C ALA A 202 -1.94 12.61 61.56
N ILE A 203 -3.19 12.42 61.10
CA ILE A 203 -4.39 12.96 61.77
C ILE A 203 -5.55 11.96 61.64
N LEU A 204 -6.11 11.63 62.80
CA LEU A 204 -7.31 10.84 63.07
C LEU A 204 -8.60 11.51 62.57
N GLY A 205 -9.63 10.71 62.27
CA GLY A 205 -11.00 11.24 62.21
C GLY A 205 -12.04 10.26 61.67
N LEU A 206 -12.79 9.64 62.57
CA LEU A 206 -13.85 8.65 62.33
C LEU A 206 -15.10 9.24 61.63
N ALA A 207 -15.67 8.41 60.74
CA ALA A 207 -17.09 8.04 60.57
C ALA A 207 -18.17 9.13 60.32
N ALA A 208 -18.89 8.98 59.20
CA ALA A 208 -20.36 8.93 59.22
C ALA A 208 -20.92 8.22 57.97
N VAL A 209 -21.83 7.30 58.25
CA VAL A 209 -22.70 6.51 57.38
C VAL A 209 -23.79 7.40 56.77
N VAL A 210 -24.12 7.25 55.48
CA VAL A 210 -25.52 7.29 55.01
C VAL A 210 -25.70 6.31 53.83
N ALA A 211 -26.70 5.46 53.97
CA ALA A 211 -27.11 4.42 53.05
C ALA A 211 -28.27 4.86 52.13
N ALA A 212 -28.60 3.95 51.19
CA ALA A 212 -29.89 3.76 50.50
C ALA A 212 -30.22 4.74 49.34
N ALA A 213 -30.96 4.37 48.30
CA ALA A 213 -31.39 3.11 47.70
C ALA A 213 -32.11 3.46 46.36
N VAL A 214 -32.05 2.54 45.39
CA VAL A 214 -33.04 2.20 44.34
C VAL A 214 -34.27 3.11 44.18
N LEU A 215 -34.37 3.80 43.03
CA LEU A 215 -35.41 3.68 41.98
C LEU A 215 -35.06 4.60 40.80
#